data_AF-A0A7X2H9N2-F1
#
_entry.id   AF-A0A7X2H9N2-F1
#
_cell.length_a   1.000
_cell.length_b   1.000
_cell.length_c   1.000
_cell.angle_alpha   90.00
_cell.angle_beta   90.00
_cell.angle_gamma   90.00
#
_symmetry.space_group_name_H-M   'P 1'
#
loop_
_entity.id
_entity.type
_entity.pdbx_description
1 polymer ?
#
loop_
_entity_poly.entity_id
_entity_poly.type
_entity_poly.pdbx_seq_one_letter_code
_entity_poly.pdbx_strand_id
1 'polypeptide(L)'
;MGATYQLINLSKKEVINYSHLPASKLTEIVGNPVASAITTWYLINNIGDTITFLSELDESPQDIEHYKEVTDRIINDLIQNQILKDEGLMYVDEDDPSIYIRNLKNIWID
;
A
#
# COMPACT_ATOMS: atom_id res chain seq x y z
N MET A 1 -13.30 -16.04 0.66
CA MET A 1 -12.32 -15.29 -0.16
C MET A 1 -12.90 -13.90 -0.34
N GLY A 2 -12.13 -12.85 -0.05
CA GLY A 2 -12.60 -11.46 -0.13
C GLY A 2 -11.65 -10.69 -1.04
N ALA A 3 -12.20 -9.70 -1.74
CA ALA A 3 -11.46 -8.93 -2.73
C ALA A 3 -10.26 -8.20 -2.12
N THR A 4 -9.15 -8.22 -2.85
CA THR A 4 -8.00 -7.35 -2.57
C THR A 4 -8.22 -5.96 -3.14
N TYR A 5 -7.56 -4.97 -2.56
CA TYR A 5 -7.72 -3.56 -2.91
C TYR A 5 -6.38 -2.90 -3.23
N GLN A 6 -6.44 -1.91 -4.12
CA GLN A 6 -5.38 -0.97 -4.41
C GLN A 6 -5.90 0.46 -4.20
N LEU A 7 -5.00 1.40 -3.90
CA LEU A 7 -5.34 2.81 -3.87
C LEU A 7 -4.78 3.48 -5.13
N ILE A 8 -5.64 4.16 -5.88
CA ILE A 8 -5.29 4.75 -7.17
C ILE A 8 -5.54 6.25 -7.13
N ASN A 9 -4.55 7.00 -7.61
CA ASN A 9 -4.67 8.42 -7.87
C ASN A 9 -4.82 8.66 -9.37
N LEU A 10 -6.03 8.99 -9.78
CA LEU A 10 -6.38 9.24 -11.18
C LEU A 10 -5.80 10.56 -11.69
N SER A 11 -5.61 11.55 -10.81
CA SER A 11 -5.02 12.85 -11.17
C SER A 11 -3.54 12.72 -11.55
N LYS A 12 -2.78 11.88 -10.83
CA LYS A 12 -1.33 11.72 -11.02
C LYS A 12 -0.92 10.45 -11.76
N LYS A 13 -1.87 9.55 -12.04
CA LYS A 13 -1.61 8.21 -12.57
C LYS A 13 -0.63 7.42 -11.69
N GLU A 14 -0.90 7.41 -10.39
CA GLU A 14 -0.12 6.67 -9.39
C GLU A 14 -0.97 5.56 -8.75
N VAL A 15 -0.32 4.48 -8.32
CA VAL A 15 -0.96 3.36 -7.63
C VAL A 15 -0.16 2.95 -6.39
N ILE A 16 -0.88 2.60 -5.33
CA ILE A 16 -0.36 1.94 -4.13
C ILE A 16 -0.90 0.52 -4.07
N ASN A 17 0.03 -0.42 -4.05
CA ASN A 17 -0.23 -1.85 -3.98
C ASN A 17 0.09 -2.36 -2.58
N TYR A 18 -0.88 -3.04 -1.96
CA TYR A 18 -0.70 -3.61 -0.63
C TYR A 18 -0.26 -5.08 -0.65
N SER A 19 0.12 -5.62 -1.81
CA SER A 19 0.46 -7.05 -2.01
C SER A 19 1.62 -7.54 -1.16
N HIS A 20 2.60 -6.67 -0.88
CA HIS A 20 3.76 -6.99 -0.04
C HIS A 20 3.59 -6.59 1.43
N LEU A 21 2.36 -6.27 1.83
CA LEU A 21 1.99 -5.94 3.20
C LEU A 21 1.06 -7.04 3.75
N PRO A 22 1.03 -7.26 5.06
CA PRO A 22 0.12 -8.21 5.69
C PRO A 22 -1.35 -7.70 5.72
N ALA A 23 -1.76 -6.89 4.75
CA ALA A 23 -3.07 -6.28 4.68
C ALA A 23 -3.42 -5.93 3.23
N SER A 24 -4.34 -6.68 2.61
CA SER A 24 -4.75 -6.43 1.21
C SER A 24 -6.27 -6.29 1.05
N LYS A 25 -7.08 -6.70 2.03
CA LYS A 25 -8.54 -6.46 2.04
C LYS A 25 -8.87 -5.14 2.72
N LEU A 26 -10.03 -4.56 2.40
CA LEU A 26 -10.49 -3.29 2.99
C LEU A 26 -10.41 -3.27 4.52
N THR A 27 -10.94 -4.31 5.20
CA THR A 27 -10.91 -4.39 6.67
C THR A 27 -9.50 -4.56 7.22
N GLU A 28 -8.62 -5.24 6.48
CA GLU A 28 -7.23 -5.42 6.87
C GLU A 28 -6.44 -4.12 6.68
N ILE A 29 -6.66 -3.38 5.59
CA ILE A 29 -6.01 -2.08 5.34
C ILE A 29 -6.39 -1.09 6.44
N VAL A 30 -7.68 -1.01 6.78
CA VAL A 30 -8.19 -0.13 7.85
C VAL A 30 -7.72 -0.58 9.24
N GLY A 31 -7.63 -1.89 9.48
CA GLY A 31 -7.22 -2.44 10.78
C GLY A 31 -5.72 -2.52 10.99
N ASN A 32 -4.92 -2.45 9.93
CA ASN A 32 -3.47 -2.58 9.99
C ASN A 32 -2.80 -1.20 10.13
N PRO A 33 -2.06 -0.95 11.22
CA PRO A 33 -1.39 0.34 11.47
C PRO A 33 -0.46 0.83 10.37
N VAL A 34 0.23 -0.10 9.68
CA VAL A 34 1.17 0.24 8.61
C VAL A 34 0.40 0.62 7.36
N ALA A 35 -0.54 -0.21 6.93
CA ALA A 35 -1.34 0.06 5.74
C ALA A 35 -2.14 1.36 5.91
N SER A 36 -2.76 1.57 7.07
CA SER A 36 -3.45 2.82 7.40
C SER A 36 -2.52 4.03 7.37
N ALA A 37 -1.30 3.94 7.92
CA ALA A 37 -0.33 5.03 7.84
C ALA A 37 0.07 5.36 6.39
N ILE A 38 0.32 4.34 5.56
CA ILE A 38 0.61 4.50 4.11
C ILE A 38 -0.54 5.21 3.41
N THR A 39 -1.78 4.72 3.58
CA THR A 39 -2.97 5.32 2.99
C THR A 39 -3.13 6.77 3.44
N THR A 40 -3.10 7.04 4.75
CA THR A 40 -3.32 8.38 5.30
C THR A 40 -2.22 9.36 4.87
N TRP A 41 -0.95 8.95 4.91
CA TRP A 41 0.15 9.78 4.47
C TRP A 41 0.00 10.15 3.00
N TYR A 42 -0.36 9.18 2.16
CA TYR A 42 -0.60 9.45 0.75
C TYR A 42 -1.76 10.43 0.53
N LEU A 43 -2.89 10.24 1.21
CA LEU A 43 -4.05 11.14 1.09
C LEU A 43 -3.70 12.57 1.52
N ILE A 44 -2.96 12.76 2.61
CA ILE A 44 -2.55 14.09 3.11
C ILE A 44 -1.60 14.78 2.12
N ASN A 45 -0.67 14.05 1.51
CA ASN A 45 0.28 14.63 0.55
C ASN A 45 -0.31 14.86 -0.86
N ASN A 46 -1.55 14.42 -1.09
CA ASN A 46 -2.24 14.50 -2.36
C ASN A 46 -3.65 15.11 -2.19
N ILE A 47 -3.79 16.07 -1.27
CA ILE A 47 -5.05 16.79 -1.04
C ILE A 47 -5.53 17.44 -2.34
N GLY A 48 -6.79 17.20 -2.68
CA GLY A 48 -7.44 17.74 -3.89
C GLY A 48 -7.31 16.84 -5.11
N ASP A 49 -6.53 15.77 -5.06
CA ASP A 49 -6.48 14.77 -6.14
C ASP A 49 -7.70 13.84 -6.11
N THR A 50 -8.03 13.29 -7.28
CA THR A 50 -9.08 12.26 -7.42
C THR A 50 -8.48 10.91 -7.07
N ILE A 51 -8.68 10.47 -5.83
CA ILE A 51 -8.14 9.22 -5.29
C ILE A 51 -9.30 8.27 -4.97
N THR A 52 -9.18 7.00 -5.36
CA THR A 52 -10.17 5.97 -5.07
C THR A 52 -9.50 4.66 -4.68
N PHE A 53 -10.21 3.86 -3.90
CA PHE A 53 -9.91 2.43 -3.79
C PHE A 53 -10.52 1.69 -4.97
N LEU A 54 -9.80 0.72 -5.51
CA LEU A 54 -10.28 -0.21 -6.53
C LEU A 54 -10.11 -1.63 -6.01
N SER A 55 -11.19 -2.41 -6.08
CA SER A 55 -11.17 -3.83 -5.82
C SER A 55 -10.69 -4.59 -7.05
N GLU A 56 -10.05 -5.74 -6.87
CA GLU A 56 -9.73 -6.67 -7.97
C GLU A 56 -10.97 -7.11 -8.79
N LEU A 57 -12.16 -6.98 -8.21
CA LEU A 57 -13.44 -7.32 -8.83
C LEU A 57 -14.08 -6.17 -9.62
N ASP A 58 -13.57 -4.95 -9.45
CA ASP A 58 -14.11 -3.77 -10.14
C ASP A 58 -13.58 -3.68 -11.58
N GLU A 59 -14.34 -3.04 -12.47
CA GLU A 59 -13.81 -2.68 -13.79
C GLU A 59 -12.65 -1.69 -13.62
N SER A 60 -11.45 -2.13 -13.98
CA SER A 60 -10.27 -1.31 -13.92
C SER A 60 -10.39 -0.11 -14.87
N PRO A 61 -10.03 1.11 -14.44
CA PRO A 61 -9.79 2.22 -15.37
C PRO A 61 -8.87 1.78 -16.51
N GLN A 62 -9.15 2.24 -17.72
CA GLN A 62 -8.26 2.00 -18.86
C GLN A 62 -6.83 2.44 -18.49
N ASP A 63 -5.85 1.59 -18.83
CA ASP A 63 -4.41 1.82 -18.69
C ASP A 63 -3.85 1.86 -17.25
N ILE A 64 -4.53 1.25 -16.26
CA ILE A 64 -3.99 1.18 -14.89
C ILE A 64 -2.60 0.51 -14.82
N GLU A 65 -2.33 -0.40 -15.76
CA GLU A 65 -1.04 -1.10 -15.88
C GLU A 65 0.13 -0.14 -16.17
N HIS A 66 -0.16 1.07 -16.66
CA HIS A 66 0.82 2.12 -16.92
C HIS A 66 0.94 3.13 -15.78
N TYR A 67 0.17 2.96 -14.70
CA TYR A 67 0.26 3.84 -13.54
C TYR A 67 1.56 3.58 -12.81
N LYS A 68 2.16 4.64 -12.30
CA LYS A 68 3.39 4.54 -11.55
C LYS A 68 3.08 3.93 -10.18
N GLU A 69 3.65 2.78 -9.92
CA GLU A 69 3.68 2.17 -8.59
C GLU A 69 4.56 3.03 -7.66
N VAL A 70 4.01 3.47 -6.53
CA VAL A 70 4.68 4.41 -5.60
C VAL A 70 4.75 3.92 -4.16
N THR A 71 4.35 2.68 -3.86
CA THR A 71 4.27 2.17 -2.48
C THR A 71 5.62 2.25 -1.79
N ASP A 72 6.70 1.80 -2.43
CA ASP A 72 8.03 1.82 -1.82
C ASP A 72 8.55 3.24 -1.55
N ARG A 73 8.23 4.20 -2.42
CA ARG A 73 8.54 5.62 -2.16
C ARG A 73 7.84 6.08 -0.88
N ILE A 74 6.54 5.81 -0.75
CA ILE A 74 5.76 6.23 0.43
C ILE A 74 6.25 5.54 1.71
N ILE A 75 6.60 4.25 1.64
CA ILE A 75 7.20 3.54 2.77
C ILE A 75 8.52 4.19 3.17
N ASN A 76 9.38 4.52 2.21
CA ASN A 76 10.65 5.18 2.49
C ASN A 76 10.45 6.57 3.13
N ASP A 77 9.49 7.35 2.64
CA ASP A 77 9.15 8.66 3.23
C ASP A 77 8.71 8.48 4.70
N LEU A 78 7.87 7.49 4.98
CA LEU A 78 7.39 7.19 6.33
C LEU A 78 8.51 6.69 7.28
N ILE A 79 9.47 5.92 6.76
CA ILE A 79 10.65 5.50 7.52
C ILE A 79 11.55 6.68 7.84
N GLN A 80 11.82 7.54 6.85
CA GLN A 80 12.63 8.75 7.02
C GLN A 80 12.02 9.71 8.04
N ASN A 81 10.69 9.81 8.08
CA ASN A 81 9.95 10.64 9.03
C ASN A 81 9.70 9.95 10.37
N GLN A 82 10.31 8.79 10.65
CA GLN A 82 10.16 8.08 11.92
C GLN A 82 8.70 7.78 12.26
N ILE A 83 7.92 7.34 11.28
CA ILE A 83 6.55 6.85 11.48
C ILE A 83 6.54 5.32 11.39
N LEU A 84 7.26 4.79 10.39
CA LEU A 84 7.45 3.36 10.22
C LEU A 84 8.90 2.95 10.50
N LYS A 85 9.06 1.68 10.85
CA LYS A 85 10.34 0.99 10.92
C LYS A 85 10.28 -0.25 10.04
N ASP A 86 11.33 -0.46 9.26
CA ASP A 86 11.52 -1.68 8.48
C ASP A 86 12.33 -2.70 9.30
N GLU A 87 11.76 -3.87 9.52
CA GLU A 87 12.40 -5.01 10.21
C GLU A 87 12.68 -6.17 9.24
N GLY A 88 12.73 -5.89 7.93
CA GLY A 88 13.07 -6.84 6.88
C GLY A 88 11.84 -7.56 6.33
N LEU A 89 11.97 -8.86 6.09
CA LEU A 89 10.93 -9.69 5.49
C LEU A 89 10.29 -10.55 6.57
N MET A 90 8.96 -10.54 6.63
CA MET A 90 8.18 -11.45 7.49
C MET A 90 8.04 -12.82 6.84
N TYR A 91 7.88 -12.85 5.51
CA TYR A 91 7.72 -14.05 4.71
C TYR A 91 8.34 -13.82 3.33
N VAL A 92 8.95 -14.86 2.78
CA VAL A 92 9.37 -14.95 1.38
C VAL A 92 9.05 -16.37 0.94
N ASP A 93 8.44 -16.51 -0.23
CA ASP A 93 8.20 -17.81 -0.82
C ASP A 93 9.53 -18.41 -1.34
N GLU A 94 9.79 -19.69 -1.03
CA GLU A 94 11.05 -20.36 -1.39
C GLU A 94 11.14 -20.65 -2.89
N ASP A 95 10.00 -20.86 -3.56
CA ASP A 95 9.92 -21.19 -4.98
C ASP A 95 9.80 -19.94 -5.85
N ASP A 96 9.19 -18.86 -5.33
CA ASP A 96 9.11 -17.55 -6.01
C ASP A 96 9.45 -16.37 -5.07
N PRO A 97 10.72 -15.91 -5.07
CA PRO A 97 11.16 -14.79 -4.22
C PRO A 97 10.46 -13.44 -4.50
N SER A 98 9.71 -13.32 -5.60
CA SER A 98 8.90 -12.13 -5.85
C SER A 98 7.67 -12.07 -4.95
N ILE A 99 7.25 -13.20 -4.37
CA ILE A 99 6.15 -13.29 -3.40
C ILE A 99 6.73 -13.19 -1.99
N TYR A 100 6.65 -11.99 -1.42
CA TYR A 100 7.13 -11.73 -0.07
C TYR A 100 6.22 -10.73 0.66
N ILE A 101 6.30 -10.78 2.00
CA ILE A 101 5.64 -9.84 2.90
C ILE A 101 6.70 -9.12 3.72
N ARG A 102 6.68 -7.78 3.70
CA ARG A 102 7.58 -6.95 4.50
C ARG A 102 7.13 -6.92 5.96
N ASN A 103 8.10 -6.97 6.86
CA ASN A 103 7.89 -6.76 8.29
C ASN A 103 8.05 -5.26 8.61
N LEU A 104 7.01 -4.49 8.34
CA LEU A 104 6.97 -3.08 8.71
C LEU A 104 6.23 -2.92 10.05
N LYS A 105 6.68 -1.98 10.88
CA LYS A 105 6.00 -1.61 12.12
C LYS A 105 5.76 -0.12 12.20
N ASN A 106 4.59 0.27 12.68
CA ASN A 106 4.33 1.64 13.07
C ASN A 106 4.94 1.87 14.45
N ILE A 107 5.86 2.83 14.59
CA ILE A 107 6.60 3.02 15.84
C ILE A 107 5.78 3.68 16.96
N TRP A 108 4.59 4.19 16.61
CA TRP A 108 3.69 4.88 17.53
C TRP A 108 2.64 3.94 18.16
N ILE A 109 2.66 2.67 17.78
CA ILE A 109 1.71 1.64 18.23
C ILE A 109 2.53 0.47 18.77
N ASP A 110 2.16 -0.02 19.95
CA ASP A 110 2.85 -1.09 20.70
C ASP A 110 2.78 -2.46 20.00
#